data_AF-A0A9D5Z2M5-F1
#
_entry.id   AF-A0A9D5Z2M5-F1
#
_cell.length_a   1.000
_cell.length_b   1.000
_cell.length_c   1.000
_cell.angle_alpha   90.00
_cell.angle_beta   90.00
_cell.angle_gamma   90.00
#
_symmetry.space_group_name_H-M   'P 1'
#
loop_
_entity.id
_entity.type
_entity.pdbx_description
1 polymer ?
#
loop_
_entity_poly.entity_id
_entity_poly.type
_entity_poly.pdbx_seq_one_letter_code
_entity_poly.pdbx_strand_id
1 'polypeptide(L)' 'MTEPTAYICHMEVILDDGSTADSTKASGKPARLNIGDESLSPAFESELTGLKEGDKHKFTLQAADAFGESNPDAIH' A
#
# COMPACT_ATOMS: atom_id res chain seq x y z
N MET A 1 14.93 -12.19 13.53
CA MET A 1 13.47 -12.27 13.73
C MET A 1 12.96 -10.85 13.80
N THR A 2 12.52 -10.29 12.68
CA THR A 2 11.83 -9.00 12.64
C THR A 2 10.39 -9.27 13.05
N GLU A 3 9.93 -8.68 14.14
CA GLU A 3 8.52 -8.77 14.54
C GLU A 3 7.64 -8.12 13.46
N PRO A 4 6.47 -8.69 13.15
CA PRO A 4 5.55 -8.12 12.17
C PRO A 4 5.14 -6.73 12.65
N THR A 5 5.47 -5.71 11.86
CA THR A 5 5.16 -4.32 12.16
C THR A 5 3.93 -3.92 11.35
N ALA A 6 2.91 -3.38 12.02
CA ALA A 6 1.70 -2.90 11.36
C ALA A 6 1.64 -1.37 11.39
N TYR A 7 1.49 -0.76 10.23
CA TYR A 7 1.29 0.68 10.08
C TYR A 7 -0.18 0.99 9.79
N ILE A 8 -0.74 1.96 10.52
CA ILE A 8 -2.05 2.54 10.23
C ILE A 8 -1.81 3.88 9.54
N CYS A 9 -2.19 3.99 8.27
CA CYS A 9 -1.94 5.21 7.51
C CYS A 9 -3.04 5.48 6.49
N HIS A 10 -3.12 6.74 6.06
CA HIS A 10 -3.92 7.11 4.90
C HIS A 10 -3.02 7.07 3.67
N MET A 11 -3.36 6.18 2.75
CA MET A 11 -2.74 6.04 1.44
C MET A 11 -3.65 6.60 0.34
N GLU A 12 -3.00 7.09 -0.70
CA GLU A 12 -3.63 7.54 -1.93
C GLU A 12 -2.82 6.98 -3.09
N VAL A 13 -3.48 6.24 -3.96
CA VAL A 13 -2.90 5.61 -5.14
C VAL A 13 -3.37 6.39 -6.35
N ILE A 14 -2.42 6.91 -7.11
CA ILE A 14 -2.65 7.70 -8.32
C ILE A 14 -2.03 6.94 -9.48
N LEU A 15 -2.81 6.75 -10.54
CA LEU A 15 -2.37 6.14 -11.78
C LEU A 15 -1.54 7.14 -12.60
N ASP A 16 -0.77 6.63 -13.56
CA ASP A 16 0.07 7.45 -14.45
C ASP A 16 -0.73 8.48 -15.28
N ASP A 17 -2.02 8.24 -15.51
CA ASP A 17 -2.90 9.20 -16.19
C ASP A 17 -3.35 10.37 -15.28
N GLY A 18 -2.97 10.33 -13.99
CA GLY A 18 -3.32 11.33 -12.98
C GLY A 18 -4.66 11.06 -12.29
N SER A 19 -5.35 9.98 -12.64
CA SER A 19 -6.57 9.57 -11.94
C SER A 19 -6.23 8.89 -10.61
N THR A 20 -7.06 9.11 -9.58
CA THR A 20 -6.93 8.42 -8.29
C THR A 20 -7.53 7.03 -8.41
N ALA A 21 -6.71 5.99 -8.31
CA ALA A 21 -7.17 4.60 -8.28
C ALA A 21 -7.87 4.28 -6.95
N ASP A 22 -7.22 4.64 -5.84
CA ASP A 22 -7.75 4.40 -4.50
C ASP A 22 -7.34 5.54 -3.56
N SER A 23 -8.25 5.98 -2.69
CA SER A 23 -7.95 6.97 -1.66
C SER A 23 -8.68 6.64 -0.37
N THR A 24 -7.93 6.00 0.54
CA THR A 24 -8.37 5.75 1.92
C THR A 24 -8.61 7.04 2.69
N LYS A 25 -7.94 8.13 2.29
CA LYS A 25 -8.13 9.47 2.83
C LYS A 25 -9.49 10.05 2.46
N ALA A 26 -9.93 9.88 1.21
CA ALA A 26 -11.25 10.30 0.76
C ALA A 26 -12.38 9.54 1.47
N SER A 27 -12.16 8.24 1.74
CA SER A 27 -13.11 7.40 2.47
C SER A 27 -13.11 7.62 3.99
N GLY A 28 -12.15 8.39 4.53
CA GLY A 28 -12.01 8.66 5.96
C GLY A 28 -11.62 7.45 6.82
N LYS A 29 -11.29 6.31 6.20
CA LYS A 29 -10.90 5.07 6.88
C LYS A 29 -9.43 4.81 6.58
N PRO A 30 -8.52 4.84 7.58
CA PRO A 30 -7.14 4.51 7.35
C PRO A 30 -6.98 3.02 6.99
N ALA A 31 -5.98 2.71 6.19
CA ALA A 31 -5.60 1.34 5.88
C ALA A 31 -4.58 0.82 6.89
N ARG A 32 -4.65 -0.48 7.14
CA ARG A 32 -3.65 -1.22 7.93
C ARG A 32 -2.73 -1.95 6.97
N LEU A 33 -1.46 -1.56 6.96
CA LEU A 33 -0.38 -2.21 6.22
C LEU A 33 0.40 -3.08 7.19
N ASN A 34 0.41 -4.39 6.98
CA ASN A 34 1.24 -5.29 7.78
C ASN A 34 2.54 -5.56 7.00
N ILE A 35 3.67 -5.50 7.69
CA ILE A 35 4.98 -5.81 7.15
C ILE A 35 5.47 -7.11 7.78
N GLY A 36 5.89 -8.04 6.93
CA GLY A 36 6.42 -9.35 7.27
C GLY A 36 5.36 -10.46 7.35
N ASP A 37 4.11 -10.21 6.94
CA ASP A 37 3.04 -11.21 6.91
C ASP A 37 2.67 -11.68 5.49
N GLU A 38 3.48 -11.31 4.49
CA GLU A 38 3.27 -11.62 3.06
C GLU A 38 1.96 -11.04 2.50
N SER A 39 1.29 -10.12 3.21
CA SER A 39 0.09 -9.43 2.71
C SER A 39 0.41 -8.35 1.68
N LEU A 40 1.65 -7.85 1.66
CA LEU A 40 2.15 -6.84 0.74
C LEU A 40 3.26 -7.42 -0.13
N SER A 41 3.46 -6.83 -1.31
CA SER A 41 4.59 -7.22 -2.16
C SER A 41 5.94 -6.82 -1.52
N PRO A 42 7.03 -7.56 -1.80
CA PRO A 42 8.35 -7.22 -1.25
C PRO A 42 8.82 -5.81 -1.61
N ALA A 43 8.45 -5.31 -2.79
CA ALA A 43 8.74 -3.95 -3.21
C ALA A 43 8.00 -2.92 -2.35
N PHE A 44 6.73 -3.16 -2.03
CA PHE A 44 5.95 -2.29 -1.15
C PHE A 44 6.53 -2.29 0.27
N GLU A 45 6.84 -3.45 0.84
CA GLU A 45 7.43 -3.54 2.17
C GLU A 45 8.78 -2.82 2.25
N SER A 46 9.60 -2.92 1.20
CA SER A 46 10.88 -2.21 1.14
C SER A 46 10.72 -0.70 1.19
N GLU A 47 9.69 -0.14 0.56
CA GLU A 47 9.39 1.30 0.60
C GLU A 47 8.83 1.76 1.95
N LEU A 48 8.15 0.87 2.69
CA LEU A 48 7.63 1.17 4.02
C LEU A 48 8.67 0.95 5.13
N THR A 49 9.71 0.16 4.85
CA THR A 49 10.73 -0.19 5.82
C THR A 49 11.50 1.05 6.27
N GLY A 50 11.49 1.32 7.58
CA GLY A 50 12.20 2.45 8.18
C GLY A 50 11.40 3.74 8.30
N LEU A 51 10.15 3.77 7.83
CA LEU A 51 9.23 4.88 8.08
C LEU A 51 8.83 4.94 9.55
N LYS A 52 8.65 6.17 10.05
CA LYS A 52 8.20 6.45 11.41
C LYS A 52 6.80 7.04 11.41
N GLU A 53 6.17 7.02 12.58
CA GLU A 53 4.87 7.67 12.77
C GLU A 53 4.93 9.15 12.40
N GLY A 54 4.00 9.59 11.56
CA GLY A 54 3.94 10.97 11.06
C GLY A 54 4.73 11.21 9.77
N ASP A 55 5.57 10.27 9.34
CA ASP A 55 6.26 10.38 8.05
C ASP A 55 5.27 10.27 6.88
N LYS A 56 5.60 10.99 5.80
CA LYS A 56 4.90 10.91 4.52
C LYS A 56 5.90 10.45 3.48
N HIS A 57 5.63 9.30 2.89
CA HIS A 57 6.45 8.74 1.81
C HIS A 57 5.64 8.71 0.53
N LYS A 58 6.29 9.04 -0.59
CA LYS A 58 5.69 8.94 -1.93
C LYS A 58 6.65 8.18 -2.81
N PHE A 59 6.17 7.06 -3.34
CA PHE A 59 6.94 6.16 -4.17
C PHE A 59 6.05 5.67 -5.32
N THR A 60 6.68 5.18 -6.37
CA THR A 60 5.99 4.62 -7.53
C THR A 60 6.26 3.13 -7.57
N LEU A 61 5.22 2.32 -7.50
CA LEU A 61 5.30 0.88 -7.68
C LEU A 61 4.76 0.47 -9.05
N GLN A 62 5.22 -0.68 -9.54
CA GLN A 62 4.56 -1.32 -10.67
C GLN A 62 3.17 -1.80 -10.26
N ALA A 63 2.25 -1.88 -11.21
CA ALA A 63 0.87 -2.31 -10.95
C ALA A 63 0.81 -3.66 -10.22
N ALA A 64 1.65 -4.62 -10.63
CA ALA A 64 1.76 -5.93 -10.01
C ALA A 64 2.21 -5.88 -8.53
N ASP A 65 3.06 -4.92 -8.17
CA ASP A 65 3.54 -4.75 -6.80
C ASP A 65 2.58 -3.94 -5.93
N ALA A 66 1.78 -3.06 -6.54
CA ALA A 66 0.83 -2.18 -5.84
C ALA A 66 -0.51 -2.86 -5.53
N PHE A 67 -1.09 -3.53 -6.52
CA PHE A 67 -2.41 -4.16 -6.42
C PHE A 67 -2.37 -5.69 -6.55
N GLY A 68 -1.19 -6.28 -6.72
CA GLY A 68 -1.04 -7.70 -7.01
C GLY A 68 -1.37 -8.03 -8.46
N GLU A 69 -1.44 -9.33 -8.75
CA GLU A 69 -2.00 -9.80 -10.02
C GLU A 69 -3.50 -9.50 -10.08
N SER A 70 -4.03 -9.25 -11.28
CA SER A 70 -5.46 -9.07 -11.46
C SER A 70 -6.22 -10.25 -10.86
N ASN A 71 -7.05 -10.01 -9.85
CA ASN A 71 -7.86 -11.03 -9.23
C ASN A 71 -9.11 -11.30 -10.08
N PRO A 72 -9.18 -12.41 -10.85
CA PRO A 72 -10.31 -12.68 -11.74
C PRO A 72 -11.62 -12.95 -10.98
N ASP A 73 -11.55 -13.35 -9.71
CA ASP A 73 -12.71 -13.55 -8.82
C ASP A 73 -13.33 -12.23 -8.31
N ALA A 74 -12.64 -11.10 -8.47
CA ALA A 74 -13.18 -9.78 -8.13
C ALA A 74 -14.00 -9.15 -9.28
N ILE A 75 -14.14 -9.85 -10.40
CA ILE A 75 -14.97 -9.44 -11.53
C ILE A 75 -16.35 -10.11 -11.39
N HIS A 76 -17.37 -9.34 -11.04
CA HIS A 76 -18.76 -9.78 -11.03
C HIS A 76 -19.51 -9.32 -12.27
#